data_AF-A0A931YWG1-F1
#
_entry.id   AF-A0A931YWG1-F1
#
_cell.length_a   1.000
_cell.length_b   1.000
_cell.length_c   1.000
_cell.angle_alpha   90.00
_cell.angle_beta   90.00
_cell.angle_gamma   90.00
#
_symmetry.space_group_name_H-M   'P 1'
#
loop_
_entity.id
_entity.type
_entity.pdbx_description
1 polymer ?
#
loop_
_entity_poly.entity_id
_entity_poly.type
_entity_poly.pdbx_seq_one_letter_code
_entity_poly.pdbx_strand_id
1 'polypeptide(L)'
;MSARLPYLATSLVLLAVGFGYALTQGRADRPAPPRPAGVAVAPRVPPPRPLPTARELLDRRAALSLSEEQTRRLEVLAREWSSESARLEAELQAATAEFSADAGELGAWVREQRRLHGEAAAGLLADWQRAKLVQEASGVPVGGGR
;
A
#
# COMPACT_ATOMS: atom_id res chain seq x y z
N MET A 1 -22.96 -26.29 12.31
CA MET A 1 -22.61 -24.99 12.93
C MET A 1 -21.12 -24.93 13.14
N SER A 2 -20.37 -24.40 12.16
CA SER A 2 -18.91 -24.42 12.14
C SER A 2 -18.35 -23.04 12.47
N ALA A 3 -18.37 -22.68 13.75
CA ALA A 3 -17.94 -21.39 14.29
C ALA A 3 -16.39 -21.21 14.36
N ARG A 4 -15.62 -21.87 13.49
CA ARG A 4 -14.14 -21.90 13.57
C ARG A 4 -13.42 -21.14 12.45
N LEU A 5 -14.12 -20.76 11.38
CA LEU A 5 -13.57 -19.98 10.28
C LEU A 5 -13.27 -18.49 10.57
N PRO A 6 -14.07 -17.74 11.38
CA PRO A 6 -13.82 -16.31 11.54
C PRO A 6 -12.56 -16.00 12.38
N TYR A 7 -12.14 -16.92 13.26
CA TYR A 7 -10.97 -16.72 14.11
C TYR A 7 -9.65 -16.79 13.35
N LEU A 8 -9.57 -17.61 12.29
CA LEU A 8 -8.37 -17.72 11.45
C LEU A 8 -8.16 -16.45 10.62
N ALA A 9 -9.24 -15.91 10.04
CA ALA A 9 -9.18 -14.67 9.26
C ALA A 9 -8.73 -13.49 10.14
N THR A 10 -9.29 -13.36 11.33
CA THR A 10 -8.96 -12.28 12.27
C THR A 10 -7.50 -12.36 12.74
N SER A 11 -7.02 -13.57 13.00
CA SER A 11 -5.62 -13.80 13.40
C SER A 11 -4.65 -13.40 12.28
N LEU A 12 -4.97 -13.71 11.03
CA LEU A 12 -4.16 -13.34 9.86
C LEU A 12 -4.07 -11.82 9.67
N VAL A 13 -5.18 -11.11 9.84
CA VAL A 13 -5.23 -9.64 9.76
C VAL A 13 -4.36 -9.02 10.86
N LEU A 14 -4.49 -9.49 12.10
CA LEU A 14 -3.66 -8.99 13.22
C LEU A 14 -2.17 -9.27 13.00
N LEU A 15 -1.82 -10.41 12.40
CA LEU A 15 -0.44 -10.77 12.07
C LEU A 15 0.12 -9.88 10.95
N ALA A 16 -0.67 -9.59 9.91
CA ALA A 16 -0.29 -8.69 8.83
C ALA A 16 -0.10 -7.24 9.32
N VAL A 17 -1.00 -6.74 10.17
CA VAL A 17 -0.89 -5.40 10.77
C VAL A 17 0.31 -5.31 11.72
N GLY A 18 0.52 -6.33 12.56
CA GLY A 18 1.69 -6.40 13.45
C GLY A 18 3.01 -6.45 12.68
N PHE A 19 3.06 -7.19 11.57
CA PHE A 19 4.24 -7.30 10.72
C PHE A 19 4.53 -6.00 9.96
N GLY A 20 3.49 -5.34 9.42
CA GLY A 20 3.61 -4.02 8.80
C GLY A 20 4.07 -2.94 9.78
N TYR A 21 3.58 -2.99 11.02
CA TYR A 21 3.98 -2.09 12.10
C TYR A 21 5.43 -2.33 12.55
N ALA A 22 5.86 -3.59 12.70
CA ALA A 22 7.23 -3.94 13.05
C ALA A 22 8.25 -3.50 11.98
N LEU A 23 7.92 -3.64 10.70
CA LEU A 23 8.77 -3.19 9.60
C LEU A 23 8.88 -1.66 9.49
N THR A 24 7.85 -0.92 9.90
CA THR A 24 7.85 0.55 9.89
C THR A 24 8.51 1.14 11.14
N GLN A 25 8.29 0.56 12.32
CA GLN A 25 8.90 0.99 13.58
C GLN A 25 10.40 0.67 13.68
N GLY A 26 10.86 -0.44 13.11
CA GLY A 26 12.29 -0.81 13.09
C GLY A 26 13.20 0.19 12.36
N ARG A 27 12.61 1.13 11.60
CA ARG A 27 13.33 2.24 10.95
C ARG A 27 13.27 3.57 11.71
N ALA A 28 12.28 3.78 12.58
CA ALA A 28 12.02 5.08 13.19
C ALA A 28 12.81 5.30 14.49
N ASP A 29 13.02 4.26 15.30
CA ASP A 29 13.57 4.41 16.66
C ASP A 29 15.07 4.09 16.79
N ARG A 30 15.83 4.10 15.69
CA ARG A 30 17.28 3.91 15.80
C ARG A 30 17.95 5.27 16.09
N PRO A 31 18.44 5.55 17.31
CA PRO A 31 19.31 6.69 17.53
C PRO A 31 20.49 6.59 16.59
N ALA A 32 20.75 7.66 15.83
CA ALA A 32 21.81 7.70 14.83
C ALA A 32 23.17 7.38 15.48
N PRO A 33 23.83 6.25 15.13
CA PRO A 33 25.17 5.99 15.63
C PRO A 33 26.15 7.02 15.03
N PRO A 34 27.21 7.41 15.76
CA PRO A 34 28.24 8.30 15.23
C PRO A 34 28.78 7.70 13.94
N ARG A 35 28.73 8.49 12.87
CA ARG A 35 29.05 8.09 11.49
C ARG A 35 30.43 7.42 11.47
N PRO A 36 30.54 6.09 11.29
CA PRO A 36 31.85 5.46 11.15
C PRO A 36 32.41 5.86 9.78
N ALA A 37 33.69 6.21 9.76
CA ALA A 37 34.43 6.48 8.53
C ALA A 37 34.27 5.30 7.56
N GLY A 38 33.77 5.59 6.35
CA GLY A 38 33.85 4.74 5.16
C GLY A 38 33.60 3.25 5.37
N VAL A 39 32.35 2.84 5.59
CA VAL A 39 31.98 1.44 5.33
C VAL A 39 32.00 1.25 3.81
N ALA A 40 32.96 0.47 3.33
CA ALA A 40 32.99 -0.01 1.96
C ALA A 40 31.60 -0.59 1.61
N VAL A 41 30.98 -0.04 0.58
CA VAL A 41 29.68 -0.52 0.07
C VAL A 41 29.85 -2.00 -0.25
N ALA A 42 29.24 -2.87 0.55
CA ALA A 42 29.18 -4.29 0.24
C ALA A 42 28.63 -4.44 -1.18
N PRO A 43 29.25 -5.26 -2.05
CA PRO A 43 28.76 -5.45 -3.40
C PRO A 43 27.31 -5.92 -3.33
N ARG A 44 26.41 -5.16 -3.98
CA ARG A 44 25.00 -5.54 -4.10
C ARG A 44 24.96 -6.89 -4.83
N VAL A 45 24.67 -7.96 -4.10
CA VAL A 45 24.44 -9.27 -4.70
C VAL A 45 23.21 -9.13 -5.59
N PRO A 46 23.30 -9.38 -6.90
CA PRO A 46 22.13 -9.33 -7.78
C PRO A 46 21.10 -10.36 -7.30
N PRO A 47 19.80 -10.05 -7.35
CA PRO A 47 18.78 -11.00 -6.95
C PRO A 47 18.87 -12.25 -7.84
N PRO A 48 18.58 -13.45 -7.28
CA PRO A 48 18.66 -14.68 -8.04
C PRO A 48 17.67 -14.68 -9.21
N ARG A 49 18.12 -15.34 -10.28
CA ARG A 49 17.32 -15.86 -11.40
C ARG A 49 15.94 -16.38 -10.96
N PRO A 50 14.75 -15.86 -11.34
CA PRO A 50 13.53 -16.63 -11.14
C PRO A 50 13.65 -17.97 -11.88
N LEU A 51 13.15 -19.04 -11.27
CA LEU A 51 13.08 -20.34 -11.94
C LEU A 51 11.99 -20.30 -13.03
N PRO A 52 12.15 -21.05 -14.13
CA PRO A 52 11.17 -21.08 -15.20
C PRO A 52 9.84 -21.66 -14.72
N THR A 53 8.75 -21.06 -15.18
CA THR A 53 7.39 -21.49 -14.84
C THR A 53 6.97 -22.76 -15.60
N ALA A 54 5.94 -23.47 -15.13
CA ALA A 54 5.40 -24.62 -15.83
C ALA A 54 4.96 -24.29 -17.28
N ARG A 55 4.43 -23.07 -17.48
CA ARG A 55 4.06 -22.55 -18.80
C ARG A 55 5.28 -22.37 -19.71
N GLU A 56 6.35 -21.77 -19.21
CA GLU A 56 7.59 -21.59 -19.96
C GLU A 56 8.27 -22.93 -20.31
N LEU A 57 8.17 -23.93 -19.44
CA LEU A 57 8.66 -25.28 -19.72
C LEU A 57 7.82 -25.97 -20.82
N LEU A 58 6.50 -25.78 -20.80
CA LEU A 58 5.60 -26.26 -21.87
C LEU A 58 5.89 -25.58 -23.22
N ASP A 59 6.16 -24.27 -23.22
CA ASP A 59 6.52 -23.53 -24.43
C ASP A 59 7.82 -24.05 -25.07
N ARG A 60 8.71 -24.62 -24.24
CA ARG A 60 9.99 -25.21 -24.67
C ARG A 60 9.93 -26.73 -24.83
N ARG A 61 8.74 -27.34 -24.86
CA ARG A 61 8.56 -28.81 -24.85
C ARG A 61 9.42 -29.55 -25.87
N ALA A 62 9.51 -29.04 -27.10
CA ALA A 62 10.25 -29.68 -28.18
C ALA A 62 11.77 -29.59 -27.96
N ALA A 63 12.24 -28.41 -27.55
CA ALA A 63 13.65 -28.16 -27.24
C ALA A 63 14.12 -28.97 -26.01
N LEU A 64 13.23 -29.20 -25.05
CA LEU A 64 13.50 -29.99 -23.85
C LEU A 64 13.19 -31.49 -24.02
N SER A 65 12.67 -31.91 -25.18
CA SER A 65 12.26 -33.29 -25.46
C SER A 65 11.39 -33.90 -24.34
N LEU A 66 10.41 -33.13 -23.87
CA LEU A 66 9.53 -33.57 -22.78
C LEU A 66 8.68 -34.76 -23.22
N SER A 67 8.55 -35.76 -22.35
CA SER A 67 7.63 -36.87 -22.60
C SER A 67 6.17 -36.43 -22.53
N GLU A 68 5.27 -37.22 -23.11
CA GLU A 68 3.82 -37.00 -23.04
C GLU A 68 3.32 -36.93 -21.59
N GLU A 69 3.85 -37.79 -20.72
CA GLU A 69 3.49 -37.80 -19.29
C GLU A 69 4.00 -36.53 -18.58
N GLN A 70 5.22 -36.08 -18.85
CA GLN A 70 5.75 -34.83 -18.30
C GLN A 70 4.94 -33.63 -18.77
N THR A 71 4.58 -33.62 -20.06
CA THR A 71 3.73 -32.57 -20.64
C THR A 71 2.38 -32.52 -19.95
N ARG A 72 1.69 -33.66 -19.77
CA ARG A 72 0.43 -33.74 -19.04
C ARG A 72 0.52 -33.21 -17.61
N ARG A 73 1.57 -33.58 -16.86
CA ARG A 73 1.76 -33.11 -15.49
C ARG A 73 1.99 -31.60 -15.43
N LEU A 74 2.81 -31.06 -16.33
CA LEU A 74 3.05 -29.62 -16.42
C LEU A 74 1.78 -28.85 -16.81
N GLU A 75 0.94 -29.41 -17.68
CA GLU A 75 -0.34 -28.81 -18.03
C GLU A 75 -1.31 -28.77 -16.85
N VAL A 76 -1.39 -29.85 -16.06
CA VAL A 76 -2.19 -29.86 -14.82
C VAL A 76 -1.70 -28.78 -13.87
N LEU A 77 -0.39 -28.76 -13.61
CA LEU A 77 0.22 -27.78 -12.72
C LEU A 77 0.01 -26.34 -13.20
N ALA A 78 0.15 -26.09 -14.51
CA ALA A 78 -0.09 -24.76 -15.08
C ALA A 78 -1.54 -24.31 -14.93
N ARG A 79 -2.51 -25.22 -15.07
CA ARG A 79 -3.93 -24.92 -14.85
C ARG A 79 -4.22 -24.63 -13.38
N GLU A 80 -3.72 -25.47 -12.47
CA GLU A 80 -3.88 -25.28 -11.03
C GLU A 80 -3.29 -23.93 -10.60
N TRP A 81 -2.03 -23.67 -10.96
CA TRP A 81 -1.37 -22.41 -10.67
C TRP A 81 -2.11 -21.19 -11.24
N SER A 82 -2.60 -21.28 -12.48
CA SER A 82 -3.36 -20.19 -13.09
C SER A 82 -4.66 -19.92 -12.34
N SER A 83 -5.34 -20.96 -11.87
CA SER A 83 -6.58 -20.82 -11.10
C SER A 83 -6.34 -20.21 -9.73
N GLU A 84 -5.27 -20.62 -9.05
CA GLU A 84 -4.89 -20.07 -7.74
C GLU A 84 -4.44 -18.62 -7.87
N SER A 85 -3.62 -18.30 -8.87
CA SER A 85 -3.15 -16.94 -9.12
C SER A 85 -4.31 -16.00 -9.43
N ALA A 86 -5.26 -16.42 -10.29
CA ALA A 86 -6.45 -15.63 -10.59
C ALA A 86 -7.31 -15.38 -9.36
N ARG A 87 -7.45 -16.38 -8.47
CA ARG A 87 -8.16 -16.20 -7.19
C ARG A 87 -7.45 -15.17 -6.30
N LEU A 88 -6.13 -15.30 -6.14
CA LEU A 88 -5.34 -14.39 -5.32
C LEU A 88 -5.36 -12.95 -5.87
N GLU A 89 -5.30 -12.78 -7.19
CA GLU A 89 -5.43 -11.48 -7.84
C GLU A 89 -6.80 -10.86 -7.56
N ALA A 90 -7.88 -11.65 -7.64
CA ALA A 90 -9.22 -11.16 -7.32
C ALA A 90 -9.36 -10.77 -5.83
N GLU A 91 -8.81 -11.56 -4.92
CA GLU A 91 -8.77 -11.24 -3.49
C GLU A 91 -7.98 -9.95 -3.22
N LEU A 92 -6.83 -9.77 -3.87
CA LEU A 92 -6.02 -8.56 -3.76
C LEU A 92 -6.74 -7.32 -4.30
N GLN A 93 -7.42 -7.45 -5.44
CA GLN A 93 -8.21 -6.36 -6.04
C GLN A 93 -9.37 -5.96 -5.12
N ALA A 94 -10.08 -6.94 -4.55
CA ALA A 94 -11.16 -6.68 -3.58
C ALA A 94 -10.65 -5.93 -2.35
N ALA A 95 -9.55 -6.40 -1.75
CA ALA A 95 -8.94 -5.75 -0.58
C ALA A 95 -8.45 -4.32 -0.90
N THR A 96 -7.90 -4.10 -2.09
CA THR A 96 -7.45 -2.76 -2.53
C THR A 96 -8.63 -1.80 -2.71
N ALA A 97 -9.75 -2.30 -3.23
CA ALA A 97 -10.96 -1.50 -3.40
C ALA A 97 -11.56 -1.09 -2.05
N GLU A 98 -11.63 -2.03 -1.09
CA GLU A 98 -12.08 -1.76 0.28
C GLU A 98 -11.21 -0.70 0.96
N PHE A 99 -9.88 -0.88 0.95
CA PHE A 99 -8.95 0.08 1.52
C PHE A 99 -9.09 1.49 0.90
N SER A 100 -9.32 1.56 -0.41
CA SER A 100 -9.48 2.84 -1.11
C SER A 100 -10.78 3.55 -0.72
N ALA A 101 -11.85 2.79 -0.48
CA ALA A 101 -13.12 3.34 0.01
C ALA A 101 -12.96 3.92 1.42
N ASP A 102 -12.34 3.16 2.33
CA ASP A 102 -12.07 3.59 3.71
C ASP A 102 -11.20 4.85 3.76
N ALA A 103 -10.14 4.89 2.95
CA ALA A 103 -9.28 6.06 2.85
C ALA A 103 -10.03 7.30 2.32
N GLY A 104 -10.98 7.09 1.39
CA GLY A 104 -11.86 8.13 0.89
C GLY A 104 -12.77 8.71 1.97
N GLU A 105 -13.39 7.84 2.77
CA GLU A 105 -14.24 8.21 3.90
C GLU A 105 -13.46 8.98 4.97
N LEU A 106 -12.30 8.46 5.39
CA LEU A 106 -11.43 9.14 6.34
C LEU A 106 -10.99 10.52 5.84
N GLY A 107 -10.63 10.60 4.54
CA GLY A 107 -10.29 11.87 3.91
C GLY A 107 -11.43 12.88 3.93
N ALA A 108 -12.68 12.44 3.72
CA ALA A 108 -13.86 13.29 3.81
C ALA A 108 -14.10 13.77 5.24
N TRP A 109 -14.00 12.87 6.22
CA TRP A 109 -14.12 13.21 7.64
C TRP A 109 -13.07 14.25 8.08
N VAL A 110 -11.79 14.08 7.69
CA VAL A 110 -10.73 15.04 8.02
C VAL A 110 -11.02 16.43 7.43
N ARG A 111 -11.49 16.50 6.18
CA ARG A 111 -11.86 17.78 5.56
C ARG A 111 -13.00 18.46 6.29
N GLU A 112 -14.00 17.68 6.71
CA GLU A 112 -15.13 18.19 7.48
C GLU A 112 -14.72 18.70 8.86
N GLN A 113 -13.88 17.95 9.58
CA GLN A 113 -13.33 18.41 10.86
C GLN A 113 -12.53 19.70 10.72
N ARG A 114 -11.72 19.82 9.65
CA ARG A 114 -11.00 21.07 9.35
C ARG A 114 -11.94 22.23 9.06
N ARG A 115 -13.03 21.99 8.32
CA ARG A 115 -14.06 23.00 8.05
C ARG A 115 -14.68 23.51 9.34
N LEU A 116 -15.16 22.60 10.20
CA LEU A 116 -15.76 22.94 11.50
C LEU A 116 -14.78 23.67 12.42
N HIS A 117 -13.53 23.21 12.48
CA HIS A 117 -12.49 23.88 13.26
C HIS A 117 -12.20 25.29 12.73
N GLY A 118 -12.13 25.46 11.41
CA GLY A 118 -11.96 26.76 10.77
C GLY A 118 -13.12 27.72 11.06
N GLU A 119 -14.36 27.22 11.02
CA GLU A 119 -15.56 27.99 11.37
C GLU A 119 -15.55 28.41 12.84
N ALA A 120 -15.22 27.49 13.75
CA ALA A 120 -15.09 27.81 15.17
C ALA A 120 -14.01 28.86 15.42
N ALA A 121 -12.84 28.73 14.79
CA ALA A 121 -11.75 29.69 14.89
C ALA A 121 -12.16 31.07 14.33
N ALA A 122 -12.85 31.12 13.20
CA ALA A 122 -13.36 32.37 12.63
C ALA A 122 -14.43 33.04 13.51
N GLY A 123 -15.22 32.25 14.24
CA GLY A 123 -16.18 32.74 15.22
C GLY A 123 -15.55 33.51 16.39
N LEU A 124 -14.29 33.22 16.73
CA LEU A 124 -13.54 33.92 17.79
C LEU A 124 -12.99 35.28 17.34
N LEU A 125 -12.99 35.58 16.05
CA LEU A 125 -12.44 36.81 15.50
C LEU A 125 -13.45 37.96 15.53
N ALA A 126 -12.96 39.20 15.53
CA ALA A 126 -13.79 40.37 15.28
C ALA A 126 -14.14 40.50 13.79
N ASP A 127 -15.22 41.23 13.46
CA ASP A 127 -15.69 41.40 12.08
C ASP A 127 -14.62 41.96 11.13
N TRP A 128 -13.85 42.95 11.59
CA TRP A 128 -12.78 43.55 10.79
C TRP A 128 -11.62 42.56 10.54
N GLN A 129 -11.35 41.65 11.46
CA GLN A 129 -10.33 40.60 11.30
C GLN A 129 -10.80 39.53 10.32
N ARG A 130 -12.08 39.15 10.37
CA ARG A 130 -12.70 38.26 9.38
C ARG A 130 -12.66 38.87 7.98
N ALA A 131 -13.03 40.15 7.85
CA ALA A 131 -12.98 40.86 6.58
C ALA A 131 -11.56 40.88 5.98
N LYS A 132 -10.55 41.10 6.82
CA LYS A 132 -9.14 41.05 6.41
C LYS A 132 -8.70 39.65 5.96
N LEU A 133 -9.07 38.58 6.68
CA LEU A 133 -8.76 37.20 6.28
C LEU A 133 -9.40 36.81 4.93
N VAL A 134 -10.64 37.21 4.69
CA VAL A 134 -11.31 36.97 3.40
C VAL A 134 -10.61 37.73 2.27
N GLN A 135 -10.15 38.96 2.53
CA GLN A 135 -9.38 39.76 1.58
C GLN A 135 -8.00 39.13 1.24
N GLU A 136 -7.30 38.60 2.25
CA GLU A 136 -6.03 37.88 2.06
C GLU A 136 -6.24 36.56 1.31
N ALA A 137 -7.30 35.80 1.62
CA ALA A 137 -7.61 34.53 0.96
C ALA A 137 -8.07 34.70 -0.50
N SER A 138 -8.67 35.84 -0.85
CA SER A 138 -9.09 36.16 -2.22
C SER A 138 -7.94 36.68 -3.10
N GLY A 139 -6.74 36.85 -2.53
CA GLY A 139 -5.54 37.21 -3.30
C GLY A 139 -5.59 38.58 -3.96
N VAL A 140 -6.51 39.46 -3.56
CA VAL A 140 -6.61 40.81 -4.11
C VAL A 140 -5.53 41.67 -3.44
N PRO A 141 -4.47 42.11 -4.15
CA PRO A 141 -3.46 42.96 -3.57
C PRO A 141 -4.10 44.29 -3.15
N VAL A 142 -3.98 44.63 -1.87
CA VAL A 142 -4.32 45.96 -1.35
C VAL A 142 -3.37 46.96 -1.99
N GLY A 143 -3.78 47.50 -3.14
CA GLY A 143 -3.11 48.61 -3.81
C GLY A 143 -3.09 49.80 -2.86
N GLY A 144 -1.90 50.12 -2.37
CA GLY A 144 -1.63 51.30 -1.56
C GLY A 144 -1.93 52.56 -2.36
N GLY A 145 -3.02 53.23 -2.01
CA GLY A 145 -3.23 54.64 -2.33
C GLY A 145 -2.55 55.48 -1.26
N ARG A 146 -1.44 56.13 -1.65
CA ARG A 146 -0.88 57.29 -0.95
C ARG A 146 -1.67 58.54 -1.31
#